data_AF-A0A7S0DPF3-F1
#
_entry.id   AF-A0A7S0DPF3-F1
#
_cell.length_a   1.000
_cell.length_b   1.000
_cell.length_c   1.000
_cell.angle_alpha   90.00
_cell.angle_beta   90.00
_cell.angle_gamma   90.00
#
_symmetry.space_group_name_H-M   'P 1'
#
loop_
_entity.id
_entity.type
_entity.pdbx_description
1 polymer ?
#
loop_
_entity_poly.entity_id
_entity_poly.type
_entity_poly.pdbx_seq_one_letter_code
_entity_poly.pdbx_strand_id
1 'polypeptide(L)'
;AFLIPIIHRLIHKFGNSAEAKAVQALVLIPTRELGVQCAAVFECLAKNTKARVVLSLGGLDRGIQERELKSKPELIVATAGRIIDHMRNFLPPKYLSKLSMLVIDEADRLLQSGFETQLMELLTLCQHSRDGRQTALFSATINPGIVDIGKLALKHPVKIKLQPPDRTVESLKQQLAWIDKPKHKE
;
A
#
# COMPACT_ATOMS: atom_id res chain seq x y z
N ALA A 1 -0.69 -4.90 10.58
CA ALA A 1 -2.03 -5.50 10.52
C ALA A 1 -2.25 -6.35 9.25
N PHE A 2 -1.99 -5.82 8.05
CA PHE A 2 -2.34 -6.51 6.79
C PHE A 2 -1.29 -7.49 6.25
N LEU A 3 0.00 -7.33 6.60
CA LEU A 3 1.08 -8.20 6.08
C LEU A 3 0.94 -9.67 6.50
N ILE A 4 0.48 -9.96 7.72
CA ILE A 4 0.27 -11.33 8.19
C ILE A 4 -0.80 -12.04 7.33
N PRO A 5 -2.02 -11.48 7.13
CA PRO A 5 -2.98 -12.02 6.18
C PRO A 5 -2.46 -12.19 4.75
N ILE A 6 -1.63 -11.25 4.26
CA ILE A 6 -0.98 -11.39 2.95
C ILE A 6 -0.14 -12.67 2.94
N ILE A 7 0.83 -12.79 3.85
CA ILE A 7 1.78 -13.91 3.90
C ILE A 7 1.03 -15.24 4.07
N HIS A 8 0.03 -15.29 4.96
CA HIS A 8 -0.79 -16.48 5.14
C HIS A 8 -1.46 -16.91 3.83
N ARG A 9 -2.06 -15.98 3.07
CA ARG A 9 -2.65 -16.28 1.76
C ARG A 9 -1.61 -16.72 0.74
N LEU A 10 -0.43 -16.10 0.74
CA LEU A 10 0.67 -16.46 -0.17
C LEU A 10 1.18 -17.88 0.09
N ILE A 11 1.29 -18.30 1.36
CA ILE A 11 1.75 -19.65 1.71
C ILE A 11 0.66 -20.69 1.39
N HIS A 12 -0.59 -20.47 1.82
CA HIS A 12 -1.65 -21.48 1.70
C HIS A 12 -2.16 -21.68 0.27
N LYS A 13 -2.20 -20.64 -0.57
CA LYS A 13 -2.61 -20.82 -1.98
C LYS A 13 -1.55 -21.55 -2.82
N PHE A 14 -0.29 -21.62 -2.39
CA PHE A 14 0.84 -22.07 -3.21
C PHE A 14 1.65 -23.19 -2.59
N GLY A 15 1.04 -23.97 -1.70
CA GLY A 15 1.66 -25.15 -1.11
C GLY A 15 2.20 -26.15 -2.13
N ASN A 16 1.71 -26.22 -3.38
CA ASN A 16 2.25 -27.16 -4.40
C ASN A 16 1.86 -26.92 -5.89
N SER A 17 1.18 -25.83 -6.27
CA SER A 17 0.67 -25.69 -7.64
C SER A 17 1.51 -24.75 -8.49
N ALA A 18 1.97 -25.24 -9.64
CA ALA A 18 2.63 -24.50 -10.72
C ALA A 18 1.71 -23.49 -11.45
N GLU A 19 0.60 -23.08 -10.81
CA GLU A 19 -0.29 -22.02 -11.30
C GLU A 19 0.42 -20.67 -11.21
N ALA A 20 1.23 -20.44 -12.25
CA ALA A 20 1.73 -19.19 -12.80
C ALA A 20 2.18 -18.12 -11.79
N LYS A 21 3.50 -17.87 -11.77
CA LYS A 21 4.12 -16.62 -11.30
C LYS A 21 3.18 -15.44 -11.60
N ALA A 22 2.57 -14.86 -10.58
CA ALA A 22 1.57 -13.81 -10.70
C ALA A 22 1.60 -12.92 -9.46
N VAL A 23 1.18 -11.67 -9.64
CA VAL A 23 1.04 -10.73 -8.52
C VAL A 23 -0.21 -11.10 -7.73
N GLN A 24 -0.01 -11.42 -6.45
CA GLN A 24 -1.06 -11.91 -5.56
C GLN A 24 -1.48 -10.85 -4.53
N ALA A 25 -0.62 -9.89 -4.23
CA ALA A 25 -0.90 -8.80 -3.33
C ALA A 25 -0.35 -7.47 -3.86
N LEU A 26 -1.13 -6.41 -3.72
CA LEU A 26 -0.72 -5.04 -3.99
C LEU A 26 -1.01 -4.18 -2.77
N VAL A 27 -0.01 -3.45 -2.30
CA VAL A 27 -0.13 -2.48 -1.20
C VAL A 27 0.18 -1.09 -1.76
N LEU A 28 -0.81 -0.21 -1.68
CA LEU A 28 -0.70 1.20 -2.08
C LEU A 28 -0.41 2.06 -0.86
N ILE A 29 0.64 2.85 -0.93
CA ILE A 29 1.20 3.63 0.18
C ILE A 29 1.47 5.06 -0.30
N PRO A 30 1.29 6.11 0.54
CA PRO A 30 1.44 7.50 0.11
C PRO A 30 2.88 7.93 -0.17
N THR A 31 3.86 7.38 0.55
CA THR A 31 5.26 7.83 0.44
C THR A 31 6.24 6.70 0.21
N ARG A 32 7.45 7.06 -0.24
CA ARG A 32 8.53 6.11 -0.50
C ARG A 32 9.02 5.47 0.79
N GLU A 33 9.16 6.27 1.83
CA GLU A 33 9.71 5.89 3.13
C GLU A 33 8.84 4.81 3.77
N LEU A 34 7.52 5.01 3.75
CA LEU A 34 6.55 4.01 4.20
C LEU A 34 6.59 2.74 3.32
N GLY A 35 6.79 2.89 2.02
CA GLY A 35 7.00 1.78 1.09
C GLY A 35 8.18 0.89 1.47
N VAL A 36 9.34 1.51 1.70
CA VAL A 36 10.58 0.83 2.11
C VAL A 36 10.40 0.16 3.47
N GLN A 37 9.79 0.85 4.43
CA GLN A 37 9.51 0.29 5.76
C GLN A 37 8.59 -0.93 5.67
N CYS A 38 7.52 -0.84 4.88
CA CYS A 38 6.57 -1.95 4.68
C CYS A 38 7.25 -3.18 4.07
N ALA A 39 8.10 -2.98 3.05
CA ALA A 39 8.86 -4.08 2.44
C ALA A 39 9.84 -4.73 3.42
N ALA A 40 10.59 -3.94 4.19
CA ALA A 40 11.51 -4.47 5.20
C ALA A 40 10.79 -5.33 6.26
N VAL A 41 9.61 -4.89 6.72
CA VAL A 41 8.78 -5.67 7.65
C VAL A 41 8.28 -6.96 6.98
N PHE A 42 7.86 -6.88 5.71
CA PHE A 42 7.44 -8.07 4.97
C PHE A 42 8.58 -9.09 4.84
N GLU A 43 9.78 -8.66 4.45
CA GLU A 43 10.95 -9.55 4.33
C GLU A 43 11.29 -10.24 5.65
N CYS A 44 11.22 -9.51 6.77
CA CYS A 44 11.41 -10.08 8.10
C CYS A 44 10.37 -11.16 8.41
N LEU A 45 9.10 -10.90 8.11
CA LEU A 45 8.00 -11.85 8.35
C LEU A 45 8.00 -13.04 7.37
N ALA A 46 8.48 -12.83 6.16
CA ALA A 46 8.47 -13.81 5.07
C ALA A 46 9.80 -14.58 4.92
N LYS A 47 10.78 -14.36 5.80
CA LYS A 47 12.16 -14.89 5.73
C LYS A 47 12.26 -16.40 5.43
N ASN A 48 11.32 -17.20 5.95
CA ASN A 48 11.30 -18.65 5.77
C ASN A 48 10.29 -19.12 4.71
N THR A 49 9.96 -18.26 3.75
CA THR A 49 9.00 -18.52 2.67
C THR A 49 9.64 -18.22 1.31
N LYS A 50 8.98 -18.63 0.23
CA LYS A 50 9.38 -18.27 -1.14
C LYS A 50 8.74 -16.97 -1.64
N ALA A 51 8.00 -16.26 -0.79
CA ALA A 51 7.28 -15.06 -1.18
C ALA A 51 8.24 -13.88 -1.38
N ARG A 52 8.14 -13.22 -2.54
CA ARG A 52 8.97 -12.08 -2.91
C ARG A 52 8.15 -10.80 -2.86
N VAL A 53 8.80 -9.72 -2.43
CA VAL A 53 8.30 -8.36 -2.48
C VAL A 53 9.13 -7.53 -3.46
N VAL A 54 8.46 -6.66 -4.21
CA VAL A 54 9.11 -5.66 -5.06
C VAL A 54 8.53 -4.29 -4.76
N LEU A 55 9.40 -3.28 -4.79
CA LEU A 55 9.05 -1.88 -4.61
C LEU A 55 8.75 -1.22 -5.96
N SER A 56 7.64 -0.51 -6.05
CA SER A 56 7.31 0.36 -7.18
C SER A 56 7.10 1.79 -6.69
N LEU A 57 8.22 2.51 -6.54
CA LEU A 57 8.30 3.81 -5.87
C LEU A 57 8.99 4.84 -6.76
N GLY A 58 8.58 6.10 -6.66
CA GLY A 58 9.27 7.23 -7.31
C GLY A 58 10.74 7.32 -6.89
N GLY A 59 11.60 7.86 -7.75
CA GLY A 59 13.02 8.09 -7.44
C GLY A 59 13.90 6.85 -7.25
N LEU A 60 13.39 5.66 -7.59
CA LEU A 60 14.19 4.46 -7.84
C LEU A 60 14.39 4.29 -9.35
N ASP A 61 15.43 3.55 -9.74
CA ASP A 61 15.71 3.27 -11.15
C ASP A 61 14.51 2.59 -11.82
N ARG A 62 14.12 3.11 -12.98
CA ARG A 62 12.93 2.64 -13.68
C ARG A 62 13.17 1.27 -14.32
N GLY A 63 14.34 1.06 -14.91
CA GLY A 63 14.68 -0.19 -15.61
C GLY A 63 14.79 -1.38 -14.65
N ILE A 64 15.31 -1.16 -13.44
CA ILE A 64 15.34 -2.17 -12.38
C ILE A 64 13.91 -2.55 -11.97
N GLN A 65 13.06 -1.57 -11.63
CA GLN A 65 11.65 -1.82 -11.27
C GLN A 65 10.90 -2.57 -12.38
N GLU A 66 11.10 -2.17 -13.63
CA GLU A 66 10.53 -2.83 -14.80
C GLU A 66 10.93 -4.31 -14.92
N ARG A 67 12.22 -4.63 -14.70
CA ARG A 67 12.71 -6.02 -14.71
C ARG A 67 12.13 -6.83 -13.55
N GLU A 68 12.10 -6.25 -12.35
CA GLU A 68 11.57 -6.90 -11.16
C GLU A 68 10.07 -7.18 -11.28
N LEU A 69 9.29 -6.22 -11.78
CA LEU A 69 7.86 -6.39 -12.06
C LEU A 69 7.63 -7.45 -13.15
N LYS A 70 8.43 -7.49 -14.22
CA LYS A 70 8.35 -8.59 -15.22
C LYS A 70 8.54 -9.98 -14.62
N SER A 71 9.27 -10.11 -13.52
CA SER A 71 9.46 -11.38 -12.79
C SER A 71 8.21 -11.85 -12.02
N LYS A 72 7.14 -11.03 -12.01
CA LYS A 72 5.83 -11.26 -11.36
C LYS A 72 6.00 -11.67 -9.89
N PRO A 73 6.44 -10.73 -9.03
CA PRO A 73 6.60 -10.96 -7.60
C PRO A 73 5.24 -11.19 -6.94
N GLU A 74 5.21 -11.91 -5.83
CA GLU A 74 3.98 -12.26 -5.14
C GLU A 74 3.35 -11.04 -4.45
N LEU A 75 4.18 -10.11 -3.94
CA LEU A 75 3.79 -8.83 -3.37
C LEU A 75 4.43 -7.66 -4.13
N ILE A 76 3.62 -6.66 -4.44
CA ILE A 76 4.09 -5.32 -4.85
C ILE A 76 3.71 -4.31 -3.76
N VAL A 77 4.68 -3.53 -3.31
CA VAL A 77 4.45 -2.34 -2.48
C VAL A 77 4.75 -1.10 -3.32
N ALA A 78 3.78 -0.20 -3.46
CA ALA A 78 3.88 0.87 -4.43
C ALA A 78 3.26 2.20 -4.00
N THR A 79 3.81 3.29 -4.53
CA THR A 79 3.11 4.57 -4.61
C THR A 79 2.18 4.56 -5.82
N ALA A 80 0.97 5.12 -5.68
CA ALA A 80 -0.05 5.13 -6.73
C ALA A 80 0.47 5.68 -8.07
N GLY A 81 1.18 6.80 -8.04
CA GLY A 81 1.74 7.43 -9.24
C GLY A 81 2.76 6.56 -10.00
N ARG A 82 3.60 5.79 -9.29
CA ARG A 82 4.62 4.95 -9.94
C ARG A 82 4.04 3.66 -10.51
N ILE A 83 3.15 2.99 -9.77
CA ILE A 83 2.57 1.75 -10.28
C ILE A 83 1.66 2.02 -11.49
N ILE A 84 0.89 3.11 -11.48
CA ILE A 84 0.03 3.44 -12.63
C ILE A 84 0.86 3.77 -13.88
N ASP A 85 2.01 4.45 -13.73
CA ASP A 85 2.94 4.69 -14.83
C ASP A 85 3.44 3.38 -15.45
N HIS A 86 3.84 2.40 -14.63
CA HIS A 86 4.21 1.08 -15.14
C HIS A 86 3.03 0.35 -15.79
N MET A 87 1.82 0.45 -15.23
CA MET A 87 0.62 -0.18 -15.80
C MET A 87 0.24 0.43 -17.16
N ARG A 88 0.43 1.73 -17.35
CA ARG A 88 0.12 2.43 -18.61
C ARG A 88 1.15 2.15 -19.71
N ASN A 89 2.43 2.13 -19.35
CA ASN A 89 3.51 2.22 -20.32
C ASN A 89 4.27 0.90 -20.55
N PHE A 90 4.17 -0.06 -19.63
CA PHE A 90 5.10 -1.20 -19.62
C PHE A 90 4.45 -2.56 -19.32
N LEU A 91 3.48 -2.61 -18.41
CA LEU A 91 2.84 -3.85 -17.98
C LEU A 91 1.60 -4.15 -18.82
N PRO A 92 1.27 -5.43 -19.06
CA PRO A 92 0.06 -5.79 -19.77
C PRO A 92 -1.20 -5.44 -18.95
N PRO A 93 -2.35 -5.13 -19.59
CA PRO A 93 -3.58 -4.74 -18.89
C PRO A 93 -4.06 -5.75 -17.83
N LYS A 94 -3.80 -7.05 -18.04
CA LYS A 94 -4.18 -8.14 -17.12
C LYS A 94 -3.12 -8.44 -16.05
N TYR A 95 -2.10 -7.61 -15.88
CA TYR A 95 -0.98 -7.86 -14.96
C TYR A 95 -1.44 -8.05 -13.50
N LEU A 96 -2.47 -7.32 -13.07
CA LEU A 96 -3.05 -7.40 -11.71
C LEU A 96 -4.32 -8.27 -11.63
N SER A 97 -4.57 -9.14 -12.61
CA SER A 97 -5.80 -9.95 -12.68
C SER A 97 -5.91 -11.06 -11.63
N LYS A 98 -4.81 -11.41 -10.94
CA LYS A 98 -4.75 -12.51 -9.97
C LYS A 98 -4.60 -12.04 -8.52
N LEU A 99 -4.76 -10.75 -8.25
CA LEU A 99 -4.69 -10.22 -6.87
C LEU A 99 -5.67 -10.96 -5.95
N SER A 100 -5.11 -11.57 -4.91
CA SER A 100 -5.86 -12.15 -3.79
C SER A 100 -6.04 -11.16 -2.65
N MET A 101 -5.18 -10.14 -2.57
CA MET A 101 -5.30 -9.04 -1.64
C MET A 101 -4.94 -7.69 -2.26
N LEU A 102 -5.71 -6.66 -1.93
CA LEU A 102 -5.40 -5.26 -2.23
C LEU A 102 -5.43 -4.47 -0.92
N VAL A 103 -4.41 -3.67 -0.66
CA VAL A 103 -4.33 -2.80 0.51
C VAL A 103 -4.19 -1.35 0.04
N ILE A 104 -4.98 -0.47 0.61
CA ILE A 104 -4.85 0.98 0.46
C ILE A 104 -4.52 1.52 1.85
N ASP A 105 -3.26 1.89 2.06
CA ASP A 105 -2.75 2.38 3.33
C ASP A 105 -2.68 3.91 3.36
N GLU A 106 -2.93 4.51 4.53
CA GLU A 106 -3.02 5.97 4.72
C GLU A 106 -3.82 6.68 3.60
N ALA A 107 -5.04 6.18 3.34
CA ALA A 107 -5.84 6.60 2.18
C ALA A 107 -6.15 8.10 2.15
N ASP A 108 -6.29 8.74 3.32
CA ASP A 108 -6.46 10.18 3.44
C ASP A 108 -5.23 10.96 2.99
N ARG A 109 -4.02 10.47 3.28
CA ARG A 109 -2.78 11.09 2.78
C ARG A 109 -2.58 10.85 1.28
N LEU A 110 -3.02 9.71 0.75
CA LEU A 110 -3.04 9.47 -0.69
C LEU A 110 -3.90 10.52 -1.41
N LEU A 111 -5.05 10.88 -0.85
CA LEU A 111 -5.90 11.95 -1.40
C LEU A 111 -5.26 13.34 -1.25
N GLN A 112 -4.70 13.67 -0.09
CA GLN A 112 -4.00 14.95 0.14
C GLN A 112 -2.83 15.16 -0.83
N SER A 113 -2.18 14.07 -1.26
CA SER A 113 -1.07 14.11 -2.22
C SER A 113 -1.53 14.21 -3.68
N GLY A 114 -2.84 14.34 -3.93
CA GLY A 114 -3.41 14.47 -5.27
C GLY A 114 -3.43 13.17 -6.08
N PHE A 115 -3.37 12.00 -5.43
CA PHE A 115 -3.35 10.71 -6.12
C PHE A 115 -4.73 10.11 -6.41
N GLU A 116 -5.81 10.88 -6.21
CA GLU A 116 -7.19 10.38 -6.34
C GLU A 116 -7.46 9.77 -7.72
N THR A 117 -7.12 10.47 -8.79
CA THR A 117 -7.34 10.00 -10.16
C THR A 117 -6.57 8.71 -10.45
N GLN A 118 -5.32 8.64 -10.00
CA GLN A 118 -4.45 7.47 -10.17
C GLN A 118 -5.00 6.28 -9.38
N LEU A 119 -5.53 6.50 -8.17
CA LEU A 119 -6.19 5.46 -7.40
C LEU A 119 -7.43 4.92 -8.12
N MET A 120 -8.31 5.81 -8.59
CA MET A 120 -9.55 5.40 -9.27
C MET A 120 -9.27 4.56 -10.53
N GLU A 121 -8.28 4.96 -11.32
CA GLU A 121 -7.85 4.21 -12.50
C GLU A 121 -7.27 2.84 -12.12
N LEU A 122 -6.37 2.81 -11.13
CA LEU A 122 -5.77 1.56 -10.68
C LEU A 122 -6.83 0.59 -10.13
N LEU A 123 -7.80 1.09 -9.36
CA LEU A 123 -8.93 0.31 -8.86
C LEU A 123 -9.77 -0.27 -10.00
N THR A 124 -9.92 0.49 -11.10
CA THR A 124 -10.58 0.03 -12.33
C THR A 124 -9.79 -1.09 -13.01
N LEU A 125 -8.47 -0.94 -13.15
CA LEU A 125 -7.60 -2.00 -13.70
C LEU A 125 -7.67 -3.29 -12.87
N CYS A 126 -7.82 -3.15 -11.55
CA CYS A 126 -7.91 -4.27 -10.63
C CYS A 126 -9.31 -4.93 -10.58
N GLN A 127 -10.32 -4.47 -11.34
CA GLN A 127 -11.68 -5.04 -11.31
C GLN A 127 -11.71 -6.52 -11.71
N HIS A 128 -10.82 -6.97 -12.60
CA HIS A 128 -10.72 -8.38 -13.01
C HIS A 128 -10.42 -9.35 -11.85
N SER A 129 -9.80 -8.84 -10.80
CA SER A 129 -9.48 -9.60 -9.59
C SER A 129 -10.51 -9.40 -8.47
N ARG A 130 -11.61 -8.66 -8.71
CA ARG A 130 -12.51 -8.23 -7.64
C ARG A 130 -13.20 -9.39 -6.93
N ASP A 131 -13.59 -10.42 -7.67
CA ASP A 131 -14.24 -11.59 -7.09
C ASP A 131 -13.22 -12.53 -6.44
N GLY A 132 -13.39 -12.77 -5.13
CA GLY A 132 -12.48 -13.59 -4.34
C GLY A 132 -11.24 -12.85 -3.79
N ARG A 133 -11.07 -11.56 -4.10
CA ARG A 133 -10.03 -10.70 -3.50
C ARG A 133 -10.51 -10.07 -2.21
N GLN A 134 -9.65 -10.08 -1.20
CA GLN A 134 -9.85 -9.27 -0.01
C GLN A 134 -9.24 -7.88 -0.22
N THR A 135 -10.02 -6.82 -0.06
CA THR A 135 -9.50 -5.45 -0.04
C THR A 135 -9.51 -4.91 1.39
N ALA A 136 -8.41 -4.30 1.84
CA ALA A 136 -8.32 -3.56 3.10
C ALA A 136 -8.01 -2.08 2.83
N LEU A 137 -8.75 -1.17 3.47
CA LEU A 137 -8.55 0.27 3.38
C LEU A 137 -8.28 0.80 4.79
N PHE A 138 -7.13 1.45 4.95
CA PHE A 138 -6.70 2.09 6.20
C PHE A 138 -6.69 3.60 6.01
N SER A 139 -7.31 4.32 6.95
CA SER A 139 -7.38 5.78 6.92
C SER A 139 -7.58 6.29 8.34
N ALA A 140 -6.91 7.39 8.70
CA ALA A 140 -7.14 8.04 9.98
C ALA A 140 -8.43 8.87 9.96
N THR A 141 -8.77 9.43 8.80
CA THR A 141 -9.97 10.24 8.59
C THR A 141 -10.93 9.60 7.59
N ILE A 142 -12.22 9.94 7.72
CA ILE A 142 -13.25 9.56 6.75
C ILE A 142 -13.82 10.85 6.18
N ASN A 143 -13.42 11.19 4.96
CA ASN A 143 -13.96 12.30 4.17
C ASN A 143 -14.71 11.75 2.94
N PRO A 144 -15.42 12.59 2.18
CA PRO A 144 -16.18 12.13 0.99
C PRO A 144 -15.33 11.35 -0.02
N GLY A 145 -14.10 11.80 -0.31
CA GLY A 145 -13.20 11.08 -1.23
C GLY A 145 -12.83 9.68 -0.75
N ILE A 146 -12.62 9.50 0.56
CA ILE A 146 -12.39 8.16 1.16
C ILE A 146 -13.62 7.28 1.04
N VAL A 147 -14.81 7.86 1.21
CA VAL A 147 -16.07 7.14 1.02
C VAL A 147 -16.19 6.66 -0.43
N ASP A 148 -15.84 7.49 -1.40
CA ASP A 148 -15.94 7.14 -2.82
C ASP A 148 -14.89 6.11 -3.26
N ILE A 149 -13.65 6.24 -2.80
CA ILE A 149 -12.63 5.18 -2.94
C ILE A 149 -13.15 3.88 -2.32
N GLY A 150 -13.74 3.97 -1.12
CA GLY A 150 -14.30 2.82 -0.41
C GLY A 150 -15.39 2.09 -1.21
N LYS A 151 -16.32 2.82 -1.84
CA LYS A 151 -17.37 2.24 -2.70
C LYS A 151 -16.78 1.48 -3.89
N LEU A 152 -15.72 2.00 -4.50
CA LEU A 152 -15.09 1.38 -5.65
C LEU A 152 -14.23 0.17 -5.26
N ALA A 153 -13.45 0.29 -4.19
CA ALA A 153 -12.44 -0.69 -3.81
C ALA A 153 -12.97 -1.89 -2.99
N LEU A 154 -14.00 -1.66 -2.18
CA LEU A 154 -14.50 -2.62 -1.18
C LEU A 154 -15.76 -3.35 -1.66
N LYS A 155 -16.04 -4.52 -1.07
CA LYS A 155 -17.27 -5.31 -1.24
C LYS A 155 -17.74 -5.75 0.14
N HIS A 156 -18.90 -5.26 0.58
CA HIS A 156 -19.46 -5.49 1.93
C HIS A 156 -18.42 -5.37 3.08
N PRO A 157 -17.76 -4.20 3.25
CA PRO A 157 -16.68 -4.08 4.21
C PRO A 157 -17.18 -4.09 5.66
N VAL A 158 -16.42 -4.76 6.52
CA VAL A 158 -16.52 -4.58 7.98
C VAL A 158 -15.72 -3.34 8.35
N LYS A 159 -16.38 -2.38 9.02
CA LYS A 159 -15.72 -1.18 9.54
C LYS A 159 -15.16 -1.47 10.92
N ILE A 160 -13.84 -1.37 11.07
CA ILE A 160 -13.16 -1.47 12.35
C ILE A 160 -12.68 -0.07 12.70
N LYS A 161 -13.31 0.54 13.71
CA LYS A 161 -12.86 1.82 14.26
C LYS A 161 -12.13 1.53 15.56
N LEU A 162 -10.83 1.79 15.58
CA LEU A 162 -10.12 1.92 16.84
C LEU A 162 -10.58 3.24 17.45
N GLN A 163 -11.09 3.22 18.68
CA GLN A 163 -11.22 4.46 19.43
C GLN A 163 -9.82 5.09 19.49
N PRO A 164 -9.70 6.43 19.32
CA PRO A 164 -8.45 7.08 19.70
C PRO A 164 -8.10 6.62 21.12
N PRO A 165 -6.82 6.50 21.50
CA PRO A 165 -6.50 6.74 22.89
C PRO A 165 -7.02 8.15 23.16
N ASP A 166 -8.23 8.24 23.69
CA ASP A 166 -8.81 9.50 24.10
C ASP A 166 -7.82 10.13 25.07
N ARG A 167 -7.44 11.39 24.77
CA ARG A 167 -6.45 12.21 25.45
C ARG A 167 -5.01 11.94 25.03
N THR A 168 -4.27 13.02 24.77
CA THR A 168 -2.88 13.10 25.25
C THR A 168 -2.86 12.45 26.62
N VAL A 169 -2.13 11.34 26.77
CA VAL A 169 -1.97 10.68 28.07
C VAL A 169 -1.76 11.78 29.10
N GLU A 170 -2.53 11.83 30.19
CA GLU A 170 -2.37 12.90 31.21
C GLU A 170 -0.92 12.97 31.73
N SER A 171 -0.14 11.89 31.54
CA SER A 171 1.29 11.79 31.82
C SER A 171 2.22 12.51 30.82
N LEU A 172 1.73 12.98 29.67
CA LEU A 172 2.54 13.70 28.68
C LEU A 172 2.81 15.13 29.17
N LYS A 173 3.91 15.31 29.90
CA LYS A 173 4.40 16.63 30.31
C LYS A 173 4.88 17.39 29.07
N GLN A 174 4.12 18.41 28.66
CA GLN A 174 4.53 19.37 27.65
C GLN A 174 5.04 20.64 28.35
N GLN A 175 6.20 21.13 27.93
CA GLN A 175 6.77 22.37 28.44
C GLN A 175 7.15 23.26 27.27
N LEU A 176 6.87 24.55 27.40
CA LEU A 176 7.26 25.58 26.44
C LEU A 176 8.39 26.40 27.06
N ALA A 177 9.49 26.55 26.34
CA ALA A 177 10.55 27.49 26.69
C ALA A 177 10.54 28.62 25.65
N TRP A 178 10.29 29.83 26.13
CA TRP A 178 10.49 31.03 25.32
C TRP A 178 11.99 31.30 25.24
N ILE A 179 12.51 31.37 24.01
CA ILE A 179 13.90 31.76 23.77
C ILE A 179 13.91 33.05 22.96
N ASP A 180 14.80 33.97 23.33
CA ASP A 180 15.05 35.16 22.52
C ASP A 180 15.57 34.73 21.14
N LYS A 181 15.15 35.45 20.09
CA LYS A 181 15.71 35.23 18.76
C LYS A 181 17.23 35.39 18.84
N PRO A 182 18.01 34.49 18.21
CA PRO A 182 19.46 34.61 18.21
C PRO A 182 19.84 35.99 17.68
N LYS A 183 20.57 36.77 18.48
CA LYS A 183 21.12 38.04 18.04
C LYS A 183 22.03 37.74 16.84
N HIS A 184 21.67 38.22 15.66
CA HIS A 184 22.59 38.28 14.55
C HIS A 184 23.83 39.05 15.04
N LYS A 185 25.01 38.40 15.00
CA LYS A 185 26.26 39.13 15.09
C LYS A 185 26.35 39.97 13.83
N GLU A 186 26.30 41.29 14.00
CA GLU A 186 26.68 42.28 12.98
C GLU A 186 28.12 42.06 12.52
#